data_AF-A0A1W9T7I9-F1
#
_entry.id   AF-A0A1W9T7I9-F1
#
_cell.length_a   1.000
_cell.length_b   1.000
_cell.length_c   1.000
_cell.angle_alpha   90.00
_cell.angle_beta   90.00
_cell.angle_gamma   90.00
#
_symmetry.space_group_name_H-M   'P 1'
#
loop_
_entity.id
_entity.type
_entity.pdbx_description
1 polymer ?
#
loop_
_entity_poly.entity_id
_entity_poly.type
_entity_poly.pdbx_seq_one_letter_code
_entity_poly.pdbx_strand_id
1 'polypeptide(L)' 'MVSIYISIYHLFKKIQMLDDATGELDLRSPPGNHFVKLSGSLKDRYSIRVNKQWRLIFSWNNAAGKAGNVYLDNHDYKG' A
#
# COMPACT_ATOMS: atom_id res chain seq x y z
N MET A 1 21.60 -9.92 3.68
CA MET A 1 21.52 -8.90 4.75
C MET A 1 21.06 -7.53 4.26
N VAL A 2 21.70 -6.91 3.25
CA VAL A 2 21.34 -5.53 2.79
C VAL A 2 19.91 -5.38 2.24
N SER A 3 19.39 -6.37 1.52
CA SER A 3 18.06 -6.31 0.87
C SER A 3 16.89 -6.19 1.86
N ILE A 4 16.99 -6.79 3.05
CA ILE A 4 15.95 -6.72 4.08
C ILE A 4 15.84 -5.32 4.66
N TYR A 5 16.95 -4.66 4.99
CA TYR A 5 16.94 -3.30 5.53
C TYR A 5 16.37 -2.29 4.54
N ILE A 6 16.71 -2.43 3.24
CA ILE A 6 16.11 -1.59 2.18
C ILE A 6 14.60 -1.82 2.10
N SER A 7 14.15 -3.06 2.24
CA SER A 7 12.72 -3.39 2.22
C SER A 7 11.98 -2.79 3.41
N ILE A 8 12.58 -2.83 4.61
CA ILE A 8 12.06 -2.19 5.82
C ILE A 8 11.99 -0.67 5.64
N TYR A 9 13.03 -0.07 5.07
CA TYR A 9 13.06 1.37 4.79
C TYR A 9 11.95 1.78 3.81
N HIS A 10 11.78 1.06 2.70
CA HIS A 10 10.69 1.31 1.75
C HIS A 10 9.32 1.12 2.38
N LEU A 11 9.15 0.09 3.21
CA LEU A 11 7.91 -0.15 3.94
C LEU A 11 7.57 1.05 4.83
N PHE A 12 8.54 1.53 5.62
CA PHE A 12 8.37 2.69 6.47
C PHE A 12 7.96 3.93 5.67
N LYS A 13 8.61 4.21 4.54
CA LYS A 13 8.23 5.31 3.64
C LYS A 13 6.79 5.19 3.13
N LYS A 14 6.30 3.99 2.84
CA LYS A 14 4.90 3.77 2.43
C LYS A 14 3.91 3.98 3.57
N ILE A 15 4.26 3.59 4.79
CA ILE A 15 3.43 3.83 5.97
C ILE A 15 3.30 5.34 6.23
N GLN A 16 4.41 6.08 6.20
CA GLN A 16 4.37 7.55 6.35
C GLN A 16 3.46 8.19 5.31
N MET A 17 3.65 7.84 4.03
CA MET A 17 2.80 8.34 2.94
C MET A 17 1.32 8.01 3.14
N LEU A 18 1.00 6.84 3.71
CA LEU A 18 -0.37 6.42 3.96
C LEU A 18 -1.02 7.23 5.11
N ASP A 19 -0.22 7.65 6.09
CA ASP A 19 -0.64 8.50 7.21
C ASP A 19 -0.81 9.97 6.79
N ASP A 20 0.07 10.45 5.89
CA ASP A 20 0.04 11.82 5.36
C ASP A 20 -1.02 12.03 4.27
N ALA A 21 -1.47 10.96 3.61
CA ALA A 21 -2.40 11.05 2.49
C ALA A 21 -3.77 11.59 2.93
N THR A 22 -4.30 12.53 2.16
CA THR A 22 -5.64 13.10 2.37
C THR A 22 -6.66 12.57 1.35
N GLY A 23 -6.18 11.97 0.26
CA GLY A 23 -7.01 11.37 -0.77
C GLY A 23 -6.27 10.31 -1.59
N GLU A 24 -7.02 9.59 -2.44
CA GLU A 24 -6.45 8.55 -3.31
C GLU A 24 -5.39 9.08 -4.30
N LEU A 25 -5.45 10.37 -4.66
CA LEU A 25 -4.47 10.99 -5.57
C LEU A 25 -3.07 11.03 -4.96
N ASP A 26 -2.96 11.29 -3.66
CA ASP A 26 -1.69 11.28 -2.93
C ASP A 26 -1.05 9.89 -2.99
N LEU A 27 -1.88 8.84 -2.87
CA LEU A 27 -1.46 7.45 -2.92
C LEU A 27 -1.01 6.99 -4.31
N ARG A 28 -1.35 7.72 -5.38
CA ARG A 28 -0.87 7.45 -6.75
C ARG A 28 0.51 8.03 -7.02
N SER A 29 0.96 8.99 -6.21
CA SER A 29 2.27 9.63 -6.37
C SER A 29 3.30 9.07 -5.38
N PRO A 30 4.51 8.68 -5.83
CA PRO A 30 5.00 8.70 -7.20
C PRO A 30 4.45 7.53 -8.06
N PRO A 31 4.62 7.56 -9.40
CA PRO A 31 4.11 6.52 -10.31
C PRO A 31 4.48 5.09 -9.92
N GLY A 32 5.63 4.90 -9.25
CA GLY A 32 6.10 3.60 -8.74
C GLY A 32 5.27 3.00 -7.59
N ASN A 33 4.28 3.72 -7.05
CA ASN A 33 3.38 3.19 -6.02
C ASN A 33 2.53 2.02 -6.52
N HIS A 34 2.21 2.01 -7.82
CA HIS A 34 1.32 1.01 -8.42
C HIS A 34 0.05 0.83 -7.57
N PHE A 35 -0.54 1.96 -7.16
CA PHE A 35 -1.76 2.01 -6.36
C PHE A 35 -2.92 1.39 -7.14
N VAL A 36 -3.56 0.38 -6.57
CA VAL A 36 -4.63 -0.39 -7.20
C VAL A 36 -5.72 -0.67 -6.18
N LYS A 37 -6.99 -0.45 -6.56
CA LYS A 37 -8.14 -1.03 -5.86
C LYS A 37 -8.26 -2.51 -6.26
N LEU A 38 -8.30 -3.40 -5.27
CA LEU A 38 -8.30 -4.84 -5.49
C LEU A 38 -9.68 -5.34 -5.94
N SER A 39 -9.72 -6.57 -6.44
CA SER A 39 -10.90 -7.26 -6.95
C SER A 39 -11.24 -8.52 -6.15
N GLY A 40 -12.34 -9.19 -6.51
CA GLY A 40 -12.71 -10.49 -5.94
C GLY A 40 -13.02 -10.43 -4.45
N SER A 41 -12.42 -11.34 -3.68
CA SER A 41 -12.58 -11.40 -2.21
C SER A 41 -12.00 -10.17 -1.49
N LEU A 42 -11.16 -9.39 -2.17
CA LEU A 42 -10.53 -8.18 -1.63
C LEU A 42 -11.09 -6.89 -2.26
N LYS A 43 -12.27 -6.92 -2.88
CA LYS A 43 -12.88 -5.78 -3.61
C LYS A 43 -12.98 -4.45 -2.83
N ASP A 44 -13.00 -4.51 -1.50
CA ASP A 44 -13.08 -3.35 -0.60
C ASP A 44 -11.70 -2.94 -0.05
N ARG A 45 -10.62 -3.44 -0.66
CA ARG A 45 -9.24 -3.20 -0.28
C ARG A 45 -8.45 -2.53 -1.41
N TYR A 46 -7.36 -1.91 -1.01
CA TYR A 46 -6.42 -1.22 -1.86
C TYR A 46 -5.03 -1.77 -1.62
N SER A 47 -4.15 -1.58 -2.60
CA SER A 47 -2.78 -2.02 -2.54
C SER A 47 -1.79 -0.96 -3.01
N ILE A 48 -0.65 -0.85 -2.31
CA ILE A 48 0.52 -0.08 -2.74
C ILE A 48 1.75 -0.96 -2.69
N ARG A 49 2.59 -0.85 -3.72
CA ARG A 49 3.84 -1.59 -3.84
C ARG A 49 4.89 -1.07 -2.87
N VAL A 50 5.50 -1.97 -2.11
CA VAL A 50 6.70 -1.68 -1.30
C VAL A 50 7.94 -2.00 -2.11
N ASN A 51 8.01 -3.21 -2.67
CA ASN A 51 9.10 -3.63 -3.56
C ASN A 51 8.63 -4.74 -4.53
N LYS A 52 9.55 -5.53 -5.10
CA LYS A 52 9.19 -6.61 -6.03
C LYS A 52 8.36 -7.72 -5.39
N GLN A 53 8.56 -7.96 -4.10
CA GLN A 53 7.96 -9.06 -3.34
C GLN A 53 6.79 -8.60 -2.47
N TRP A 54 6.87 -7.42 -1.87
CA TRP A 54 5.93 -7.00 -0.83
C TRP A 54 5.01 -5.87 -1.29
N ARG A 55 3.76 -5.95 -0.83
CA ARG A 55 2.73 -4.92 -0.99
C ARG A 55 2.06 -4.65 0.35
N LEU A 56 1.71 -3.38 0.58
CA LEU A 56 0.79 -3.01 1.65
C LEU A 56 -0.64 -3.16 1.13
N ILE A 57 -1.50 -3.79 1.93
CA ILE A 57 -2.93 -3.95 1.68
C ILE A 57 -3.69 -3.25 2.79
N PHE A 58 -4.71 -2.47 2.44
CA PHE A 58 -5.46 -1.66 3.40
C PHE A 58 -6.88 -1.37 2.91
N SER A 59 -7.78 -1.00 3.82
CA SER A 59 -9.04 -0.35 3.49
C SER A 59 -8.85 1.16 3.45
N TRP A 60 -9.57 1.87 2.58
CA TRP A 60 -9.50 3.33 2.49
C TRP A 60 -10.86 3.96 2.81
N ASN A 61 -10.87 4.95 3.72
CA ASN A 61 -12.06 5.73 4.04
C ASN A 61 -11.97 7.11 3.37
N ASN A 62 -12.73 7.29 2.29
CA ASN A 62 -12.75 8.54 1.54
C ASN A 62 -13.28 9.75 2.31
N ALA A 63 -14.19 9.55 3.27
CA ALA A 63 -14.74 10.67 4.06
C ALA A 63 -13.73 11.16 5.10
N ALA A 64 -12.93 10.26 5.66
CA ALA A 64 -11.93 10.59 6.67
C ALA A 64 -10.53 10.88 6.09
N GLY A 65 -10.28 10.48 4.83
CA GLY A 65 -8.93 10.53 4.23
C GLY A 65 -7.96 9.63 4.98
N LYS A 66 -8.38 8.44 5.42
CA LYS A 66 -7.57 7.56 6.27
C LYS A 66 -7.57 6.12 5.81
N ALA A 67 -6.42 5.49 5.93
CA ALA A 67 -6.29 4.05 5.80
C ALA A 67 -6.64 3.32 7.09
N GLY A 68 -7.12 2.09 6.95
CA GLY A 68 -7.39 1.19 8.07
C GLY A 68 -7.07 -0.27 7.70
N ASN A 69 -7.04 -1.14 8.70
CA ASN A 69 -6.80 -2.58 8.52
C ASN A 69 -5.58 -2.87 7.63
N VAL A 70 -4.48 -2.17 7.89
CA VAL A 70 -3.26 -2.19 7.09
C VAL A 70 -2.46 -3.45 7.44
N TYR A 71 -2.05 -4.23 6.43
CA TYR A 71 -1.13 -5.35 6.60
C TYR A 71 -0.17 -5.46 5.41
N LEU A 72 0.96 -6.12 5.65
CA LEU A 72 1.93 -6.46 4.61
C LEU A 72 1.57 -7.84 4.04
N ASP A 73 1.53 -7.94 2.72
CA ASP A 73 1.29 -9.19 2.02
C ASP A 73 2.40 -9.45 1.00
N ASN A 74 2.71 -10.73 0.80
CA ASN A 74 3.52 -11.15 -0.32
C ASN A 74 2.69 -10.94 -1.61
N HIS A 75 3.32 -10.57 -2.71
CA HIS A 75 2.66 -10.27 -3.98
C HIS A 75 2.14 -11.53 -4.71
N ASP A 76 1.75 -12.55 -3.95
CA ASP A 76 1.19 -13.81 -4.42
C ASP A 76 -0.34 -13.85 -4.34
N TYR A 77 -0.97 -12.79 -3.82
CA TYR A 77 -2.42 -12.67 -3.85
C TYR A 77 -2.88 -12.58 -5.32
N LYS A 78 -3.57 -13.61 -5.80
CA LYS A 78 -4.17 -13.63 -7.13
C LYS A 78 -5.47 -12.82 -7.06
N GLY A 79 -5.52 -11.70 -7.78
CA GLY A 79 -6.72 -10.89 -7.96
C GLY A 79 -7.76 -11.55 -8.87
#